data_AF-A0A2A4NBI8-F1
#
_entry.id   AF-A0A2A4NBI8-F1
#
_cell.length_a   1.000
_cell.length_b   1.000
_cell.length_c   1.000
_cell.angle_alpha   90.00
_cell.angle_beta   90.00
_cell.angle_gamma   90.00
#
_symmetry.space_group_name_H-M   'P 1'
#
loop_
_entity.id
_entity.type
_entity.pdbx_description
1 polymer ?
#
loop_
_entity_poly.entity_id
_entity_poly.type
_entity_poly.pdbx_seq_one_letter_code
_entity_poly.pdbx_strand_id
1 'polypeptide(L)' 'MAYNRKNHLINVLFVQEFYKEQNKKGVPNTKIVENLQAHNIHISLATFYNYMQIPAKRDLKRIEQIRQQQEVLF' A
#
# COMPACT_ATOMS: atom_id res chain seq x y z
N MET A 1 -18.59 4.35 -1.30
CA MET A 1 -17.33 5.01 -0.93
C MET A 1 -16.62 5.40 -2.22
N ALA A 2 -16.50 6.70 -2.51
CA ALA A 2 -15.74 7.13 -3.68
C ALA A 2 -14.33 6.52 -3.61
N TYR A 3 -13.79 6.10 -4.76
CA TYR A 3 -12.45 5.54 -4.88
C TYR A 3 -11.42 6.60 -4.46
N ASN A 4 -11.21 6.74 -3.15
CA ASN A 4 -10.29 7.73 -2.60
C ASN A 4 -8.89 7.21 -2.90
N ARG A 5 -8.21 7.88 -3.83
CA ARG A 5 -6.80 7.63 -4.18
C ARG A 5 -5.94 7.45 -2.92
N LYS A 6 -6.23 8.21 -1.86
CA LYS A 6 -5.59 8.07 -0.53
C LYS A 6 -5.77 6.67 0.07
N ASN A 7 -7.01 6.14 0.14
CA ASN A 7 -7.29 4.83 0.72
C ASN A 7 -6.62 3.71 -0.10
N HIS A 8 -6.61 3.82 -1.42
CA HIS A 8 -5.89 2.88 -2.27
C HIS A 8 -4.38 2.87 -1.95
N LEU A 9 -3.76 4.05 -1.86
CA LEU A 9 -2.34 4.15 -1.55
C LEU A 9 -2.00 3.68 -0.12
N ILE A 10 -2.90 3.85 0.84
CA ILE A 10 -2.76 3.28 2.19
C ILE A 10 -2.71 1.75 2.13
N ASN A 11 -3.63 1.13 1.38
CA ASN A 11 -3.64 -0.34 1.21
C ASN A 11 -2.36 -0.83 0.51
N VAL A 12 -1.91 -0.12 -0.53
CA VAL A 12 -0.64 -0.44 -1.21
C VAL A 12 0.54 -0.34 -0.24
N LEU A 13 0.61 0.72 0.56
CA LEU A 13 1.68 0.90 1.55
C LEU A 13 1.67 -0.21 2.60
N PHE A 14 0.48 -0.61 3.08
CA PHE A 14 0.34 -1.74 3.99
C PHE A 14 0.93 -3.03 3.41
N VAL A 15 0.60 -3.35 2.16
CA VAL A 15 1.14 -4.54 1.47
C VAL A 15 2.66 -4.46 1.31
N GLN A 16 3.20 -3.27 1.00
CA GLN A 16 4.64 -3.05 0.90
C GLN A 16 5.37 -3.23 2.23
N GLU A 17 4.82 -2.72 3.34
CA GLU A 17 5.42 -2.91 4.67
C GLU A 17 5.32 -4.37 5.11
N PHE A 18 4.16 -5.02 4.91
CA PHE A 18 4.01 -6.45 5.18
C PHE A 18 5.01 -7.30 4.38
N TYR A 19 5.19 -6.99 3.09
CA TYR A 19 6.21 -7.63 2.28
C TYR A 19 7.60 -7.48 2.88
N LYS A 20 8.02 -6.28 3.29
CA LYS A 20 9.35 -6.06 3.89
C LYS A 20 9.55 -6.90 5.14
N GLU A 21 8.54 -7.01 6.00
CA GLU A 21 8.63 -7.83 7.22
C GLU A 21 8.76 -9.32 6.93
N GLN A 22 7.99 -9.84 5.97
CA GLN A 22 8.04 -11.26 5.59
C GLN A 22 9.29 -11.60 4.78
N ASN A 23 9.73 -10.70 3.90
CA ASN A 23 10.94 -10.87 3.11
C ASN A 23 12.20 -10.92 3.99
N LYS A 24 12.24 -10.14 5.08
CA LYS A 24 13.30 -10.25 6.10
C LYS A 24 13.38 -11.64 6.75
N LYS A 25 12.26 -12.38 6.78
CA LYS A 25 12.17 -13.75 7.29
C LYS A 25 12.44 -14.80 6.21
N GLY A 26 12.74 -14.39 4.96
CA GLY A 26 12.98 -15.29 3.84
C GLY A 26 11.73 -15.98 3.29
N VAL A 27 10.54 -15.44 3.57
CA VAL A 27 9.28 -16.03 3.09
C VAL A 27 9.13 -15.77 1.58
N PRO A 28 8.79 -16.79 0.77
CA PRO A 28 8.60 -16.60 -0.67
C PRO A 28 7.36 -15.76 -0.98
N ASN A 29 7.40 -14.96 -2.05
CA ASN A 29 6.33 -14.03 -2.42
C ASN A 29 4.95 -14.69 -2.55
N THR A 30 4.87 -15.93 -3.04
CA THR A 30 3.61 -16.68 -3.13
C THR A 30 2.96 -16.86 -1.76
N LYS A 31 3.75 -17.25 -0.76
CA LYS A 31 3.30 -17.42 0.62
C LYS A 31 3.00 -16.10 1.31
N ILE A 32 3.68 -15.01 0.92
CA ILE A 32 3.34 -13.66 1.38
C ILE A 32 1.93 -13.27 0.90
N VAL A 33 1.59 -13.55 -0.36
CA VAL A 33 0.26 -13.28 -0.92
C VAL A 33 -0.82 -14.13 -0.23
N GLU A 34 -0.55 -15.41 0.04
CA GLU A 34 -1.45 -16.26 0.83
C GLU A 34 -1.66 -15.70 2.25
N ASN A 35 -0.59 -15.29 2.93
CA ASN A 35 -0.68 -14.70 4.27
C ASN A 35 -1.45 -13.36 4.29
N LEU A 36 -1.42 -12.59 3.19
CA LEU A 36 -2.22 -11.38 3.07
C LEU A 36 -3.72 -11.68 2.99
N GLN A 37 -4.13 -12.81 2.39
CA GLN A 37 -5.52 -13.24 2.38
C GLN A 37 -6.02 -13.56 3.79
N ALA A 38 -5.16 -14.11 4.66
CA ALA A 38 -5.48 -14.31 6.08
C ALA A 38 -5.69 -12.98 6.84
N HIS A 39 -5.19 -11.86 6.31
CA HIS A 39 -5.41 -10.51 6.84
C HIS A 39 -6.59 -9.78 6.14
N ASN A 40 -7.50 -10.52 5.49
CA ASN A 40 -8.62 -9.99 4.70
C ASN A 40 -8.19 -9.13 3.49
N ILE A 41 -6.95 -9.28 3.01
CA ILE A 41 -6.46 -8.59 1.80
C ILE A 41 -6.42 -9.59 0.66
N HIS A 42 -7.48 -9.58 -0.15
CA HIS A 42 -7.60 -10.44 -1.31
C HIS A 42 -6.97 -9.78 -2.53
N ILE A 43 -5.70 -10.11 -2.79
CA ILE A 43 -4.98 -9.67 -3.98
C ILE A 43 -4.41 -10.86 -4.74
N SER A 44 -4.31 -10.72 -6.07
CA SER A 44 -3.60 -11.68 -6.91
C SER A 44 -2.09 -11.44 -6.83
N LEU A 45 -1.30 -12.44 -7.22
CA LEU A 45 0.16 -12.29 -7.32
C LEU A 45 0.57 -11.20 -8.32
N ALA A 46 -0.18 -11.05 -9.42
CA ALA A 46 0.04 -9.96 -10.39
C ALA A 46 -0.22 -8.58 -9.76
N THR A 47 -1.31 -8.45 -9.00
CA THR A 47 -1.63 -7.22 -8.25
C THR A 47 -0.56 -6.90 -7.21
N PHE A 48 -0.04 -7.91 -6.52
CA PHE A 48 1.06 -7.76 -5.58
C PHE A 48 2.31 -7.16 -6.24
N TYR A 49 2.74 -7.69 -7.39
CA TYR A 49 3.88 -7.14 -8.12
C TYR A 49 3.62 -5.71 -8.61
N ASN A 50 2.40 -5.41 -9.08
CA ASN A 50 2.02 -4.03 -9.43
C ASN A 50 2.13 -3.11 -8.21
N TYR A 51 1.68 -3.56 -7.03
CA TYR A 51 1.76 -2.77 -5.80
C TYR A 51 3.21 -2.48 -5.38
N MET A 52 4.16 -3.39 -5.63
CA MET A 52 5.59 -3.15 -5.35
C MET A 52 6.20 -2.04 -6.23
N GLN A 53 5.64 -1.81 -7.43
CA GLN A 53 6.13 -0.78 -8.35
C GLN A 53 5.56 0.62 -8.04
N ILE A 54 4.47 0.70 -7.28
CA ILE A 54 3.81 1.98 -6.98
C ILE A 54 4.62 2.75 -5.91
N PRO A 55 4.97 4.03 -6.14
CA PRO A 55 5.66 4.86 -5.15
C PRO A 55 4.69 5.39 -4.06
N ALA A 56 4.01 4.49 -3.35
CA ALA A 56 2.88 4.80 -2.47
C ALA A 56 3.22 5.82 -1.38
N LYS A 57 4.39 5.69 -0.75
CA LYS A 57 4.87 6.62 0.29
C LYS A 57 5.05 8.06 -0.23
N ARG A 58 5.57 8.22 -1.46
CA ARG A 58 5.76 9.53 -2.09
C ARG A 58 4.42 10.19 -2.39
N ASP A 59 3.51 9.41 -2.94
CA ASP A 59 2.20 9.89 -3.37
C ASP A 59 1.28 10.23 -2.19
N LEU A 60 1.35 9.47 -1.10
CA LEU A 60 0.66 9.79 0.15
C LEU A 60 1.17 11.10 0.74
N LYS A 61 2.50 11.28 0.81
CA LYS A 61 3.11 12.53 1.28
C LYS A 61 2.65 13.74 0.47
N ARG A 62 2.57 13.60 -0.87
CA ARG A 62 2.06 14.67 -1.74
C ARG A 62 0.59 15.02 -1.45
N ILE A 63 -0.26 14.01 -1.23
CA ILE A 63 -1.67 14.23 -0.87
C ILE A 63 -1.77 14.96 0.48
N GLU A 64 -0.97 14.57 1.47
CA GLU A 64 -0.95 15.21 2.78
C GLU A 64 -0.46 16.66 2.72
N GLN A 65 0.57 16.93 1.93
CA GLN A 65 1.08 18.29 1.71
C GLN A 65 0.02 19.21 1.08
N ILE A 66 -0.71 18.72 0.07
CA ILE A 66 -1.79 19.48 -0.57
C ILE A 66 -2.89 19.76 0.46
N ARG A 67 -3.25 18.78 1.30
CA ARG A 67 -4.26 18.97 2.34
C ARG A 67 -3.84 20.02 3.37
N GLN A 68 -2.59 19.97 3.82
CA GLN A 68 -2.03 20.97 4.75
C GLN A 68 -2.01 22.38 4.13
N GLN A 69 -1.66 22.50 2.86
CA GLN A 69 -1.70 23.80 2.17
C GLN A 69 -3.12 24.36 2.06
N GLN A 70 -4.11 23.50 1.83
CA GLN A 70 -5.53 23.92 1.82
C GLN A 70 -5.98 24.39 3.21
N GLU A 71 -5.64 23.67 4.28
CA GLU A 71 -5.99 24.05 5.66
C GLU A 71 -5.38 25.40 6.10
N VAL A 72 -4.28 25.84 5.49
CA VAL A 72 -3.62 27.13 5.78
C VAL A 72 -4.23 28.30 5.00
N LEU A 73 -4.93 28.02 3.89
CA LEU A 73 -5.52 29.03 3.01
C LEU A 73 -6.96 29.42 3.39
N PHE A 74 -7.54 28.77 4.39
CA PHE A 74 -8.84 29.07 4.99
C PHE A 74 -8.66 29.54 6.44
#